data_AF-A0A4D7JIR3-F1
#
_entry.id   AF-A0A4D7JIR3-F1
#
_cell.length_a   1.000
_cell.length_b   1.000
_cell.length_c   1.000
_cell.angle_alpha   90.00
_cell.angle_beta   90.00
_cell.angle_gamma   90.00
#
_symmetry.space_group_name_H-M   'P 1'
#
loop_
_entity.id
_entity.type
_entity.pdbx_description
1 polymer ?
#
loop_
_entity_poly.entity_id
_entity_poly.type
_entity_poly.pdbx_seq_one_letter_code
_entity_poly.pdbx_strand_id
1 'polypeptide(L)'
;MIKKNTFIITALLLGLIILTNFFQINFNRGVISQLINSNDSLSVVVKDLSDKKGFNVHVNMQALQRRQYLLNTSLREEKWELSKYHYERLTELFTQFERANYVTDGKNVSELTRELVDTPLKNISESINSNDKQSALDGSVSLERSCNACHSLSGMDYLNELNN
;
A
#
# COMPACT_ATOMS: atom_id res chain seq x y z
N MET A 1 24.12 46.70 25.46
CA MET A 1 23.39 45.55 26.04
C MET A 1 22.49 44.78 25.07
N ILE A 2 21.99 45.38 23.97
CA ILE A 2 21.00 44.74 23.07
C ILE A 2 21.55 43.53 22.28
N LYS A 3 22.84 43.54 21.88
CA LYS A 3 23.44 42.48 21.04
C LYS A 3 23.55 41.09 21.70
N LYS A 4 23.59 41.01 23.05
CA LYS A 4 23.70 39.73 23.77
C LYS A 4 22.39 38.93 23.74
N ASN A 5 21.24 39.62 23.78
CA ASN A 5 19.94 38.96 23.77
C ASN A 5 19.57 38.40 22.40
N THR A 6 19.99 39.05 21.31
CA THR A 6 19.73 38.57 19.94
C THR A 6 20.44 37.25 19.69
N PHE A 7 21.69 37.11 20.13
CA PHE A 7 22.50 35.90 19.92
C PHE A 7 21.89 34.67 20.61
N ILE A 8 21.40 34.83 21.84
CA ILE A 8 20.78 33.76 22.64
C ILE A 8 19.49 33.26 21.97
N ILE A 9 18.67 34.17 21.43
CA ILE A 9 17.41 33.81 20.76
C ILE A 9 17.68 33.01 19.48
N THR A 10 18.65 33.42 18.65
CA THR A 10 19.05 32.65 17.46
C THR A 10 19.59 31.26 17.78
N ALA A 11 20.40 31.13 18.84
CA ALA A 11 20.94 29.84 19.27
C ALA A 11 19.84 28.88 19.74
N LEU A 12 18.83 29.39 20.46
CA LEU A 12 17.67 28.60 20.91
C LEU A 12 16.81 28.14 19.72
N LEU A 13 16.54 29.00 18.75
CA LEU A 13 15.79 28.65 17.54
C LEU A 13 16.49 27.57 16.71
N LEU A 14 17.81 27.70 16.50
CA LEU A 14 18.61 26.68 15.83
C LEU A 14 18.60 25.34 16.59
N GLY A 15 18.73 25.39 17.92
CA GLY A 15 18.62 24.20 18.76
C GLY A 15 17.28 23.51 18.64
N LEU A 16 16.18 24.28 18.59
CA LEU A 16 14.83 23.75 18.42
C LEU A 16 14.65 23.06 17.07
N ILE A 17 15.12 23.68 15.98
CA ILE A 17 15.05 23.12 14.62
C ILE A 17 15.86 21.82 14.51
N ILE A 18 17.04 21.76 15.14
CA ILE A 18 17.85 20.53 15.15
C ILE A 18 17.14 19.43 15.93
N LEU A 19 16.54 19.75 17.08
CA LEU A 19 15.77 18.79 17.88
C LEU A 19 14.57 18.24 17.11
N THR A 20 13.77 19.11 16.47
CA THR A 20 12.58 18.66 15.73
C THR A 20 12.97 17.76 14.56
N ASN A 21 14.02 18.12 13.80
CA ASN A 21 14.52 17.28 12.72
C ASN A 21 15.07 15.93 13.24
N PHE A 22 15.79 15.94 14.37
CA PHE A 22 16.30 14.72 14.99
C PHE A 22 15.18 13.77 15.43
N PHE A 23 14.13 14.28 16.07
CA PHE A 23 12.97 13.47 16.44
C PHE A 23 12.24 12.92 15.22
N GLN A 24 12.05 13.73 14.19
CA GLN A 24 11.34 13.33 12.97
C GLN A 24 12.10 12.25 12.19
N ILE A 25 13.43 12.35 12.11
CA ILE A 25 14.28 11.33 11.49
C ILE A 25 14.23 9.99 12.27
N ASN A 26 14.33 10.04 13.60
CA ASN A 26 14.35 8.82 14.41
C ASN A 26 12.98 8.14 14.48
N PHE A 27 11.90 8.92 14.54
CA PHE A 27 10.54 8.39 14.45
C PHE A 27 10.32 7.67 13.10
N ASN A 28 10.69 8.31 11.99
CA ASN A 28 10.59 7.70 10.66
C ASN A 28 11.43 6.43 10.54
N ARG A 29 12.63 6.39 11.12
CA ARG A 29 13.47 5.16 11.14
C ARG A 29 12.82 4.02 11.93
N GLY A 30 12.17 4.32 13.06
CA GLY A 30 11.46 3.33 13.86
C GLY A 30 10.28 2.71 13.09
N VAL A 31 9.47 3.54 12.44
CA VAL A 31 8.33 3.10 11.62
C VAL A 31 8.80 2.29 10.41
N ILE A 32 9.85 2.75 9.71
CA ILE A 32 10.43 2.03 8.57
C ILE A 32 10.99 0.66 8.99
N SER A 33 11.68 0.58 10.12
CA SER A 33 12.22 -0.69 10.65
C SER A 33 11.11 -1.71 10.97
N GLN A 34 10.00 -1.25 11.57
CA GLN A 34 8.84 -2.13 11.84
C GLN A 34 8.13 -2.58 10.56
N LEU A 35 8.02 -1.70 9.55
CA LEU A 35 7.44 -2.01 8.25
C LEU A 35 8.29 -3.01 7.45
N ILE A 36 9.61 -2.89 7.49
CA ILE A 36 10.55 -3.81 6.84
C ILE A 36 10.50 -5.19 7.50
N ASN A 37 10.60 -5.27 8.83
CA ASN A 37 10.54 -6.54 9.56
C ASN A 37 9.20 -7.28 9.35
N SER A 38 8.10 -6.52 9.25
CA SER A 38 6.79 -7.08 8.97
C SER A 38 6.61 -7.49 7.50
N ASN A 39 7.39 -6.92 6.57
CA ASN A 39 7.40 -7.33 5.16
C ASN A 39 8.23 -8.59 4.95
N ASP A 40 9.35 -8.74 5.65
CA ASP A 40 10.17 -9.95 5.57
C ASP A 40 9.40 -11.15 6.11
N SER A 41 8.76 -11.02 7.27
CA SER A 41 7.94 -12.09 7.85
C SER A 41 6.74 -12.45 6.95
N LEU A 42 6.08 -11.47 6.35
CA LEU A 42 4.97 -11.75 5.42
C LEU A 42 5.46 -12.32 4.08
N SER A 43 6.60 -11.88 3.56
CA SER A 43 7.18 -12.45 2.33
C SER A 43 7.58 -13.91 2.51
N VAL A 44 8.07 -14.26 3.71
CA VAL A 44 8.38 -15.64 4.09
C VAL A 44 7.10 -16.45 4.26
N VAL A 45 6.05 -15.89 4.89
CA VAL A 45 4.75 -16.56 5.03
C VAL A 45 4.06 -16.77 3.68
N VAL A 46 4.05 -15.75 2.81
CA VAL A 46 3.47 -15.84 1.45
C VAL A 46 4.24 -16.85 0.60
N LYS A 47 5.58 -16.89 0.72
CA LYS A 47 6.41 -17.87 -0.01
C LYS A 47 6.20 -19.30 0.50
N ASP A 48 6.19 -19.53 1.81
CA ASP A 48 5.98 -20.86 2.39
C ASP A 48 4.54 -21.38 2.18
N LEU A 49 3.55 -20.49 2.05
CA LEU A 49 2.16 -20.85 1.70
C LEU A 49 1.96 -21.06 0.19
N SER A 50 2.67 -20.32 -0.66
CA SER A 50 2.75 -20.57 -2.11
C SER A 50 3.33 -21.96 -2.40
N ASP A 51 4.39 -22.32 -1.67
CA ASP A 51 5.14 -23.55 -1.92
C ASP A 51 4.50 -24.79 -1.25
N LYS A 52 3.54 -24.60 -0.34
CA LYS A 52 2.77 -25.67 0.31
C LYS A 52 1.26 -25.44 0.19
N LYS A 53 0.67 -26.04 -0.84
CA LYS A 53 -0.77 -26.30 -1.05
C LYS A 53 -1.66 -25.09 -1.35
N GLY A 54 -1.99 -24.93 -2.63
CA GLY A 54 -3.24 -24.32 -3.10
C GLY A 54 -3.32 -22.81 -2.94
N PHE A 55 -4.04 -22.16 -3.86
CA PHE A 55 -4.36 -20.75 -3.73
C PHE A 55 -5.24 -20.52 -2.49
N ASN A 56 -4.73 -19.79 -1.50
CA ASN A 56 -5.50 -19.37 -0.32
C ASN A 56 -6.02 -17.94 -0.54
N VAL A 57 -7.32 -17.82 -0.81
CA VAL A 57 -7.97 -16.53 -1.11
C VAL A 57 -7.82 -15.53 0.03
N HIS A 58 -7.96 -15.97 1.29
CA HIS A 58 -7.91 -15.10 2.46
C HIS A 58 -6.52 -14.47 2.64
N VAL A 59 -5.47 -15.29 2.53
CA VAL A 59 -4.07 -14.81 2.62
C VAL A 59 -3.75 -13.84 1.49
N ASN A 60 -4.20 -14.14 0.26
CA ASN A 60 -4.01 -13.25 -0.87
C ASN A 60 -4.74 -11.91 -0.70
N MET A 61 -5.98 -11.93 -0.18
CA MET A 61 -6.73 -10.70 0.09
C MET A 61 -6.08 -9.83 1.17
N GLN A 62 -5.58 -10.43 2.26
CA GLN A 62 -4.83 -9.69 3.27
C GLN A 62 -3.55 -9.06 2.68
N ALA A 63 -2.84 -9.81 1.83
CA ALA A 63 -1.64 -9.31 1.16
C ALA A 63 -1.97 -8.14 0.20
N LEU A 64 -3.05 -8.26 -0.59
CA LEU A 64 -3.55 -7.20 -1.47
C LEU A 64 -3.90 -5.93 -0.68
N GLN A 65 -4.70 -6.05 0.38
CA GLN A 65 -5.09 -4.93 1.23
C GLN A 65 -3.88 -4.21 1.83
N ARG A 66 -2.92 -4.98 2.35
CA ARG A 66 -1.68 -4.43 2.92
C ARG A 66 -0.85 -3.71 1.87
N ARG A 67 -0.65 -4.32 0.69
CA ARG A 67 0.12 -3.69 -0.39
C ARG A 67 -0.55 -2.43 -0.91
N GLN A 68 -1.87 -2.40 -1.01
CA GLN A 68 -2.62 -1.19 -1.37
C GLN A 68 -2.42 -0.08 -0.34
N TYR A 69 -2.50 -0.41 0.96
CA TYR A 69 -2.25 0.56 2.04
C TYR A 69 -0.83 1.15 1.96
N LEU A 70 0.18 0.29 1.80
CA LEU A 70 1.58 0.72 1.71
C LEU A 70 1.83 1.57 0.48
N LEU A 71 1.26 1.19 -0.67
CA LEU A 71 1.30 1.97 -1.90
C LEU A 71 0.73 3.37 -1.68
N ASN A 72 -0.51 3.48 -1.19
CA ASN A 72 -1.18 4.76 -0.93
C ASN A 72 -0.36 5.64 0.04
N THR A 73 0.19 5.03 1.09
CA THR A 73 1.08 5.73 2.04
C THR A 73 2.32 6.30 1.35
N SER A 74 3.03 5.47 0.57
CA SER A 74 4.22 5.90 -0.15
C SER A 74 3.94 6.97 -1.23
N LEU A 75 2.76 6.92 -1.87
CA LEU A 75 2.31 7.93 -2.84
C LEU A 75 2.05 9.28 -2.16
N ARG A 76 1.38 9.29 -0.99
CA ARG A 76 1.12 10.52 -0.24
C ARG A 76 2.39 11.22 0.20
N GLU A 77 3.44 10.45 0.50
CA GLU A 77 4.76 10.93 0.88
C GLU A 77 5.72 11.14 -0.30
N GLU A 78 5.27 10.94 -1.55
CA GLU A 78 6.06 11.09 -2.78
C GLU A 78 7.35 10.25 -2.76
N LYS A 79 7.30 9.08 -2.11
CA LYS A 79 8.38 8.09 -2.11
C LYS A 79 8.28 7.24 -3.37
N TRP A 80 8.66 7.81 -4.52
CA TRP A 80 8.43 7.20 -5.84
C TRP A 80 9.00 5.79 -6.00
N GLU A 81 10.25 5.56 -5.59
CA GLU A 81 10.87 4.23 -5.64
C GLU A 81 10.14 3.21 -4.75
N LEU A 82 9.71 3.63 -3.55
CA LEU A 82 8.95 2.77 -2.65
C LEU A 82 7.54 2.50 -3.19
N SER A 83 6.92 3.50 -3.81
CA SER A 83 5.62 3.40 -4.47
C SER A 83 5.70 2.41 -5.62
N LYS A 84 6.74 2.50 -6.45
CA LYS A 84 7.01 1.56 -7.54
C LYS A 84 7.16 0.13 -7.03
N TYR A 85 7.97 -0.06 -5.98
CA TYR A 85 8.12 -1.38 -5.34
C TYR A 85 6.77 -1.94 -4.85
N HIS A 86 5.95 -1.13 -4.18
CA HIS A 86 4.65 -1.59 -3.70
C HIS A 86 3.65 -1.84 -4.83
N TYR A 87 3.67 -1.03 -5.88
CA TYR A 87 2.88 -1.22 -7.10
C TYR A 87 3.21 -2.54 -7.81
N GLU A 88 4.50 -2.86 -7.99
CA GLU A 88 4.93 -4.11 -8.62
C GLU A 88 4.47 -5.33 -7.81
N ARG A 89 4.61 -5.28 -6.49
CA ARG A 89 4.14 -6.36 -5.60
C ARG A 89 2.63 -6.51 -5.56
N LEU A 90 1.90 -5.39 -5.65
CA LEU A 90 0.45 -5.41 -5.74
C LEU A 90 -0.01 -6.06 -7.06
N THR A 91 0.62 -5.69 -8.17
CA THR A 91 0.35 -6.24 -9.51
C THR A 91 0.66 -7.74 -9.57
N GLU A 92 1.75 -8.18 -8.94
CA GLU A 92 2.10 -9.59 -8.82
C GLU A 92 1.01 -10.39 -8.08
N LEU A 93 0.46 -9.86 -6.99
CA LEU A 93 -0.64 -10.49 -6.26
C LEU A 93 -1.92 -10.58 -7.09
N PHE A 94 -2.28 -9.53 -7.84
CA PHE A 94 -3.42 -9.60 -8.77
C PHE A 94 -3.20 -10.63 -9.87
N THR A 95 -1.99 -10.74 -10.41
CA THR A 95 -1.65 -11.77 -11.40
C THR A 95 -1.75 -13.19 -10.82
N GLN A 96 -1.32 -13.39 -9.57
CA GLN A 96 -1.47 -14.67 -8.88
C GLN A 96 -2.96 -15.00 -8.65
N PHE A 97 -3.76 -14.00 -8.29
CA PHE A 97 -5.21 -14.13 -8.13
C PHE A 97 -5.89 -14.51 -9.44
N GLU A 98 -5.52 -13.87 -10.55
CA GLU A 98 -6.04 -14.20 -11.89
C GLU A 98 -5.72 -15.66 -12.25
N ARG A 99 -4.47 -16.08 -12.09
CA ARG A 99 -4.02 -17.45 -12.41
C ARG A 99 -4.69 -18.53 -11.57
N ALA A 100 -5.21 -18.18 -10.41
CA ALA A 100 -5.88 -19.13 -9.52
C ALA A 100 -7.22 -19.64 -10.09
N ASN A 101 -7.82 -18.93 -11.06
CA ASN A 101 -9.16 -19.23 -11.59
C ASN A 101 -10.18 -19.47 -10.46
N TYR A 102 -10.16 -18.60 -9.45
CA TYR A 102 -10.99 -18.69 -8.27
C TYR A 102 -12.46 -18.44 -8.62
N VAL A 103 -13.29 -19.43 -8.34
CA VAL A 103 -14.74 -19.39 -8.54
C VAL A 103 -15.42 -19.54 -7.18
N THR A 104 -16.37 -18.66 -6.88
CA THR A 104 -17.24 -18.77 -5.70
C THR A 104 -18.68 -18.47 -6.10
N ASP A 105 -19.64 -19.22 -5.57
CA ASP A 105 -21.08 -19.07 -5.86
C ASP A 105 -21.40 -18.95 -7.37
N GLY A 106 -20.70 -19.74 -8.19
CA GLY A 106 -20.85 -19.75 -9.65
C GLY A 106 -20.25 -18.55 -10.39
N LYS A 107 -19.57 -17.63 -9.69
CA LYS A 107 -18.94 -16.43 -10.24
C LYS A 107 -17.44 -16.60 -10.33
N ASN A 108 -16.87 -16.31 -11.51
CA ASN A 108 -15.43 -16.32 -11.73
C ASN A 108 -14.81 -15.00 -11.23
N VAL A 109 -14.38 -15.01 -9.96
CA VAL A 109 -13.83 -13.83 -9.29
C VAL A 109 -12.48 -13.44 -9.88
N SER A 110 -11.69 -14.40 -10.37
CA SER A 110 -10.41 -14.12 -11.04
C SER A 110 -10.60 -13.30 -12.32
N GLU A 111 -11.59 -13.65 -13.14
CA GLU A 111 -11.93 -12.91 -14.36
C GLU A 111 -12.47 -11.52 -14.03
N LEU A 112 -13.39 -11.44 -13.07
CA LEU A 112 -13.95 -10.17 -12.60
C LEU A 112 -12.87 -9.22 -12.05
N THR A 113 -11.89 -9.78 -11.33
CA THR A 113 -10.75 -9.03 -10.80
C THR A 113 -9.98 -8.38 -11.93
N ARG A 114 -9.59 -9.15 -12.96
CA ARG A 114 -8.86 -8.62 -14.13
C ARG A 114 -9.60 -7.45 -14.79
N GLU A 115 -10.89 -7.64 -15.08
CA GLU A 115 -11.71 -6.62 -15.74
C GLU A 115 -11.78 -5.31 -14.95
N LEU A 116 -11.82 -5.39 -13.62
CA LEU A 116 -12.00 -4.21 -12.78
C LEU A 116 -10.68 -3.51 -12.42
N VAL A 117 -9.55 -4.21 -12.37
CA VAL A 117 -8.29 -3.66 -11.81
C VAL A 117 -7.28 -3.19 -12.87
N ASP A 118 -7.36 -3.68 -14.11
CA ASP A 118 -6.37 -3.38 -15.16
C ASP A 118 -6.21 -1.88 -15.42
N THR A 119 -7.33 -1.17 -15.60
CA THR A 119 -7.30 0.28 -15.88
C THR A 119 -6.77 1.09 -14.69
N PRO A 120 -7.27 0.92 -13.45
CA PRO A 120 -6.68 1.58 -12.29
C PRO A 120 -5.18 1.31 -12.10
N LEU A 121 -4.73 0.05 -12.27
CA LEU A 121 -3.31 -0.30 -12.14
C LEU A 121 -2.45 0.41 -13.19
N LYS A 122 -2.89 0.42 -14.45
CA LYS A 122 -2.22 1.14 -15.53
C LYS A 122 -2.08 2.64 -15.20
N ASN A 123 -3.16 3.29 -14.76
CA ASN A 123 -3.15 4.71 -14.42
C ASN A 123 -2.18 5.02 -13.26
N ILE A 124 -2.14 4.16 -12.24
CA ILE A 124 -1.18 4.28 -11.14
C ILE A 124 0.26 4.15 -11.66
N SER A 125 0.54 3.16 -12.53
CA SER A 125 1.88 2.95 -13.10
C SER A 125 2.38 4.15 -13.87
N GLU A 126 1.55 4.68 -14.76
CA GLU A 126 1.86 5.86 -15.57
C GLU A 126 2.15 7.08 -14.66
N SER A 127 1.32 7.28 -13.64
CA SER A 127 1.47 8.38 -12.68
C SER A 127 2.71 8.25 -11.80
N ILE A 128 3.08 7.03 -11.39
CA ILE A 128 4.35 6.77 -10.67
C ILE A 128 5.54 7.08 -11.57
N ASN A 129 5.51 6.67 -12.84
CA ASN A 129 6.60 6.91 -13.78
C ASN A 129 6.74 8.39 -14.15
N SER A 130 5.66 9.17 -14.09
CA SER A 130 5.67 10.62 -14.32
C SER A 130 5.82 11.45 -13.04
N ASN A 131 5.93 10.82 -11.86
CA ASN A 131 5.92 11.48 -10.55
C ASN A 131 4.71 12.42 -10.34
N ASP A 132 3.56 12.08 -10.92
CA ASP A 132 2.32 12.85 -10.74
C ASP A 132 1.55 12.34 -9.52
N LYS A 133 1.71 13.05 -8.40
CA LYS A 133 1.09 12.69 -7.13
C LYS A 133 -0.43 12.65 -7.21
N GLN A 134 -1.05 13.66 -7.83
CA GLN A 134 -2.50 13.76 -7.82
C GLN A 134 -3.11 12.63 -8.64
N SER A 135 -2.60 12.42 -9.85
CA SER A 135 -3.04 11.32 -10.72
C SER A 135 -2.78 9.95 -10.08
N ALA A 136 -1.66 9.77 -9.36
CA ALA A 136 -1.39 8.51 -8.66
C ALA A 136 -2.36 8.25 -7.51
N LEU A 137 -2.72 9.28 -6.73
CA LEU A 137 -3.71 9.16 -5.66
C LEU A 137 -5.12 8.89 -6.21
N ASP A 138 -5.50 9.55 -7.30
CA ASP A 138 -6.77 9.32 -7.98
C ASP A 138 -6.86 7.90 -8.55
N GLY A 139 -5.76 7.41 -9.13
CA GLY A 139 -5.62 6.00 -9.54
C GLY A 139 -5.77 5.03 -8.36
N SER A 140 -5.14 5.32 -7.22
CA SER A 140 -5.25 4.52 -6.00
C SER A 140 -6.69 4.45 -5.47
N VAL A 141 -7.42 5.57 -5.48
CA VAL A 141 -8.85 5.63 -5.13
C VAL A 141 -9.70 4.84 -6.13
N SER A 142 -9.40 4.94 -7.43
CA SER A 142 -10.09 4.15 -8.46
C SER A 142 -9.89 2.65 -8.24
N LEU A 143 -8.69 2.22 -7.86
CA LEU A 143 -8.39 0.81 -7.56
C LEU A 143 -9.17 0.32 -6.35
N GLU A 144 -9.27 1.13 -5.29
CA GLU A 144 -10.07 0.81 -4.10
C GLU A 144 -11.56 0.62 -4.45
N ARG A 145 -12.11 1.48 -5.31
CA ARG A 145 -13.49 1.33 -5.81
C ARG A 145 -13.66 0.03 -6.60
N SER A 146 -12.70 -0.33 -7.45
CA SER A 146 -12.70 -1.61 -8.18
C SER A 146 -12.66 -2.82 -7.24
N CYS A 147 -11.84 -2.77 -6.18
CA CYS A 147 -11.81 -3.82 -5.16
C CYS A 147 -13.19 -3.99 -4.50
N ASN A 148 -13.82 -2.89 -4.09
CA ASN A 148 -15.15 -2.91 -3.48
C ASN A 148 -16.23 -3.43 -4.44
N ALA A 149 -16.16 -3.04 -5.72
CA ALA A 149 -17.08 -3.54 -6.74
C ALA A 149 -16.92 -5.05 -6.96
N CYS A 150 -15.67 -5.55 -7.00
CA CYS A 150 -15.39 -6.98 -7.12
C CYS A 150 -15.99 -7.77 -5.94
N HIS A 151 -15.78 -7.28 -4.70
CA HIS A 151 -16.34 -7.89 -3.49
C HIS A 151 -17.87 -7.95 -3.54
N SER A 152 -18.53 -6.84 -3.87
CA SER A 152 -20.00 -6.78 -3.94
C SER A 152 -20.57 -7.66 -5.03
N LEU A 153 -20.03 -7.60 -6.24
CA LEU A 153 -20.45 -8.45 -7.36
C LEU A 153 -20.21 -9.93 -7.07
N SER A 154 -19.19 -10.28 -6.29
CA SER A 154 -18.91 -11.66 -5.89
C SER A 154 -19.74 -12.14 -4.70
N GLY A 155 -20.56 -11.27 -4.09
CA GLY A 155 -21.31 -11.61 -2.87
C GLY A 155 -20.46 -11.63 -1.59
N MET A 156 -19.20 -11.18 -1.68
CA MET A 156 -18.25 -11.05 -0.57
C MET A 156 -18.30 -9.64 0.03
N ASP A 157 -19.50 -9.08 0.19
CA ASP A 157 -19.64 -7.80 0.88
C ASP A 157 -19.16 -7.97 2.33
N TYR A 158 -18.16 -7.18 2.73
CA TYR A 158 -17.60 -7.17 4.08
C TYR A 158 -18.67 -6.93 5.18
N LEU A 159 -19.85 -6.44 4.79
CA LEU A 159 -21.00 -6.18 5.66
C LEU A 159 -21.92 -7.40 5.88
N ASN A 160 -21.84 -8.44 5.07
CA ASN A 160 -22.70 -9.63 5.23
C ASN A 160 -22.10 -10.70 6.15
N GLU A 161 -20.77 -10.74 6.34
CA GLU A 161 -20.11 -11.71 7.22
C GLU A 161 -20.23 -11.39 8.72
N LEU A 162 -20.69 -10.20 9.09
CA LEU A 162 -20.96 -9.84 10.50
C LEU A 162 -22.40 -10.13 10.95
N ASN A 163 -23.27 -10.60 10.03
CA ASN A 163 -24.69 -10.84 10.29
C ASN A 163 -25.08 -12.33 10.19
N ASN A 164 -24.11 -13.25 10.05
CA ASN A 164 -24.31 -14.69 10.12
C ASN A 164 -23.48 -15.32 11.24
#